data_AF-A0A1M5UJV4-F1
#
_entry.id   AF-A0A1M5UJV4-F1
#
_cell.length_a   1.000
_cell.length_b   1.000
_cell.length_c   1.000
_cell.angle_alpha   90.00
_cell.angle_beta   90.00
_cell.angle_gamma   90.00
#
_symmetry.space_group_name_H-M   'P 1'
#
loop_
_entity.id
_entity.type
_entity.pdbx_description
1 polymer ?
#
loop_
_entity_poly.entity_id
_entity_poly.type
_entity_poly.pdbx_seq_one_letter_code
_entity_poly.pdbx_strand_id
1 'polypeptide(L)'
;MKKLLAIILAAFMALSLFACQGGTSGGDASPAGDSPSAAAPSGNTAAVNPETTQANTGKTGDQPMDKVGFFDPSFDYAGGKKFKVQYMVSVTSPLYDQFSSAFAFWAGKMNIDYSPLWAAGGDSDAFLNNLQTFIKQGVNGFLLDPDPAIFDRVAEIVTEANVAWMSCMAPAQTDGTKPLLAPYVGFDQVWFGQQMALKLIDYMNTTWKDVDKSEIGYIAVDYSLAGTLHDREIGAEQVWKDKGNSPDNFFVADTATVGPTMDGANTTVTAILSAEPQYTHWLISAMFDDAAMGAAAALDTMGLTDDACVVTVGGTSLQRQWDAGNQDAWRFAMFTPQTIYAEPIIGALYAFMSGQTTPEEIWPSWVDHSKTDKYARLLLPSYWMDHDNYQKLLEWSDVYAGSSEYNYDAAGIAKDAFNARMDIPDSYAG
;
A
#
# COMPACT_ATOMS: atom_id res chain seq x y z
N MET A 1 -16.86 12.47 36.12
CA MET A 1 -16.27 12.91 34.83
C MET A 1 -16.71 12.04 33.64
N LYS A 2 -16.62 10.71 33.66
CA LYS A 2 -17.05 9.86 32.53
C LYS A 2 -18.54 9.95 32.15
N LYS A 3 -19.45 10.15 33.12
CA LYS A 3 -20.90 10.30 32.86
C LYS A 3 -21.32 11.68 32.33
N LEU A 4 -20.50 12.72 32.51
CA LEU A 4 -20.78 14.06 31.99
C LEU A 4 -20.35 14.17 30.51
N LEU A 5 -19.27 13.47 30.14
CA LEU A 5 -18.78 13.39 28.77
C LEU A 5 -19.77 12.67 27.84
N ALA A 6 -20.41 11.59 28.32
CA ALA A 6 -21.42 10.84 27.57
C ALA A 6 -22.70 11.66 27.28
N ILE A 7 -23.10 12.54 28.21
CA ILE A 7 -24.27 13.41 28.02
C ILE A 7 -23.97 14.54 27.03
N ILE A 8 -22.72 15.05 27.03
CA ILE A 8 -22.28 16.07 26.06
C ILE A 8 -22.17 15.47 24.65
N LEU A 9 -21.64 14.24 24.51
CA LEU A 9 -21.56 13.56 23.22
C LEU A 9 -22.94 13.24 22.63
N ALA A 10 -23.89 12.80 23.47
CA ALA A 10 -25.26 12.55 23.06
C ALA A 10 -26.02 13.85 22.69
N ALA A 11 -25.69 14.98 23.32
CA ALA A 11 -26.27 16.28 22.99
C ALA A 11 -25.73 16.86 21.67
N PHE A 12 -24.49 16.56 21.28
CA PHE A 12 -23.94 16.96 19.98
C PHE A 12 -24.50 16.14 18.80
N MET A 13 -24.78 14.84 19.00
CA MET A 13 -25.40 14.01 17.95
C MET A 13 -26.88 14.33 17.70
N ALA A 14 -27.59 14.92 18.66
CA ALA A 14 -29.00 15.30 18.50
C ALA A 14 -29.20 16.67 17.79
N LEU A 15 -28.14 17.46 17.62
CA LEU A 15 -28.20 18.81 17.03
C LEU A 15 -27.81 18.87 15.55
N SER A 16 -27.40 17.75 14.94
CA SER A 16 -27.14 17.66 13.49
C SER A 16 -28.36 17.28 12.66
N LEU A 17 -29.54 17.05 13.27
CA LEU A 17 -30.75 16.59 12.59
C LEU A 17 -31.77 17.69 12.21
N PHE A 18 -31.44 18.98 12.38
CA PHE A 18 -32.33 20.09 11.98
C PHE A 18 -31.59 21.29 11.41
N ALA A 19 -31.05 21.15 10.19
CA ALA A 19 -30.75 22.23 9.22
C ALA A 19 -30.20 21.54 7.96
N CYS A 20 -30.83 21.47 6.79
CA CYS A 20 -31.72 22.42 6.13
C CYS A 20 -32.72 21.65 5.25
N GLN A 21 -34.00 21.95 5.42
CA GLN A 21 -35.05 21.66 4.45
C GLN A 21 -35.55 23.00 3.92
N GLY A 22 -35.51 23.19 2.59
CA GLY A 22 -36.22 24.30 1.93
C GLY A 22 -35.48 24.91 0.74
N GLY A 23 -35.80 24.45 -0.47
CA GLY A 23 -35.34 25.08 -1.70
C GLY A 23 -35.62 24.26 -2.97
N THR A 24 -36.89 23.96 -3.26
CA THR A 24 -37.32 23.39 -4.54
C THR A 24 -37.11 24.38 -5.69
N SER A 25 -36.48 23.93 -6.78
CA SER A 25 -36.57 24.53 -8.11
C SER A 25 -36.43 23.40 -9.13
N GLY A 26 -37.50 23.12 -9.86
CA GLY A 26 -37.54 22.07 -10.88
C GLY A 26 -36.74 22.42 -12.12
N GLY A 27 -36.22 21.39 -12.77
CA GLY A 27 -35.58 21.43 -14.08
C GLY A 27 -35.45 19.99 -14.60
N ASP A 28 -35.87 19.78 -15.84
CA ASP A 28 -36.24 18.52 -16.46
C ASP A 28 -35.15 17.42 -16.51
N ALA A 29 -35.62 16.18 -16.39
CA ALA A 29 -34.83 14.97 -16.64
C ALA A 29 -34.74 14.67 -18.15
N SER A 30 -33.54 14.31 -18.59
CA SER A 30 -33.29 13.55 -19.83
C SER A 30 -32.07 12.64 -19.63
N PRO A 31 -32.00 11.50 -20.33
CA PRO A 31 -31.42 10.27 -19.82
C PRO A 31 -29.90 10.25 -19.86
N ALA A 32 -29.31 9.52 -18.91
CA ALA A 32 -27.91 9.17 -18.86
C ALA A 32 -27.49 8.48 -20.18
N GLY A 33 -26.51 9.07 -20.86
CA GLY A 33 -25.82 8.46 -21.98
C GLY A 33 -24.74 7.51 -21.49
N ASP A 34 -24.67 6.35 -22.13
CA ASP A 34 -23.68 5.30 -21.94
C ASP A 34 -22.25 5.86 -21.85
N SER A 35 -21.56 5.56 -20.75
CA SER A 35 -20.09 5.69 -20.69
C SER A 35 -19.46 4.45 -21.33
N PRO A 36 -18.52 4.61 -22.27
CA PRO A 36 -17.94 3.50 -22.99
C PRO A 36 -17.04 2.65 -22.08
N SER A 37 -17.31 1.35 -22.08
CA SER A 37 -16.43 0.29 -21.57
C SER A 37 -15.02 0.47 -22.13
N ALA A 38 -14.06 0.72 -21.25
CA ALA A 38 -12.64 0.68 -21.59
C ALA A 38 -12.27 -0.78 -21.89
N ALA A 39 -11.72 -1.01 -23.08
CA ALA A 39 -11.28 -2.33 -23.51
C ALA A 39 -10.07 -2.78 -22.67
N ALA A 40 -10.16 -3.97 -22.07
CA ALA A 40 -9.07 -4.62 -21.37
C ALA A 40 -7.89 -4.89 -22.32
N PRO A 41 -6.62 -4.64 -21.90
CA PRO A 41 -5.47 -5.10 -22.65
C PRO A 41 -5.37 -6.63 -22.52
N SER A 42 -5.61 -7.32 -23.63
CA SER A 42 -5.31 -8.74 -23.79
C SER A 42 -3.78 -8.95 -23.82
N GLY A 43 -3.17 -9.10 -22.65
CA GLY A 43 -1.81 -9.60 -22.49
C GLY A 43 -1.88 -11.04 -22.00
N ASN A 44 -1.28 -11.96 -22.75
CA ASN A 44 -1.19 -13.38 -22.42
C ASN A 44 -0.33 -13.56 -21.15
N THR A 45 -0.93 -13.48 -19.96
CA THR A 45 -0.25 -13.67 -18.68
C THR A 45 0.08 -15.14 -18.49
N ALA A 46 1.37 -15.43 -18.28
CA ALA A 46 1.81 -16.76 -17.85
C ALA A 46 1.11 -17.15 -16.54
N ALA A 47 0.81 -18.45 -16.38
CA ALA A 47 0.13 -18.95 -15.19
C ALA A 47 0.91 -18.58 -13.91
N VAL A 48 0.30 -17.77 -13.05
CA VAL A 48 0.89 -17.33 -11.78
C VAL A 48 0.78 -18.46 -10.76
N ASN A 49 1.90 -18.84 -10.15
CA ASN A 49 1.97 -19.94 -9.18
C ASN A 49 1.58 -19.41 -7.76
N PRO A 50 0.62 -20.05 -7.06
CA PRO A 50 0.20 -19.64 -5.71
C PRO A 50 1.31 -19.70 -4.64
N GLU A 51 2.40 -20.44 -4.89
CA GLU A 51 3.56 -20.54 -4.00
C GLU A 51 4.76 -19.69 -4.45
N THR A 52 4.63 -18.81 -5.45
CA THR A 52 5.74 -17.89 -5.79
C THR A 52 5.90 -16.84 -4.70
N THR A 53 6.58 -17.24 -3.63
CA THR A 53 7.58 -16.39 -3.02
C THR A 53 8.63 -16.10 -4.09
N GLN A 54 9.12 -14.86 -4.11
CA GLN A 54 10.20 -14.51 -5.02
C GLN A 54 11.40 -15.38 -4.71
N ALA A 55 12.07 -15.88 -5.75
CA ALA A 55 13.31 -16.63 -5.57
C ALA A 55 14.27 -15.82 -4.69
N ASN A 56 15.02 -16.49 -3.81
CA ASN A 56 16.02 -15.86 -2.94
C ASN A 56 17.30 -15.49 -3.74
N THR A 57 17.11 -14.91 -4.92
CA THR A 57 18.15 -14.56 -5.89
C THR A 57 18.23 -13.07 -6.16
N GLY A 58 17.30 -12.27 -5.60
CA GLY A 58 17.06 -10.86 -5.88
C GLY A 58 18.32 -10.07 -6.13
N LYS A 59 18.58 -9.82 -7.40
CA LYS A 59 19.64 -8.92 -7.84
C LYS A 59 19.03 -7.55 -8.04
N THR A 60 19.68 -6.52 -7.50
CA THR A 60 19.37 -5.14 -7.86
C THR A 60 19.55 -4.88 -9.36
N GLY A 61 20.32 -5.72 -10.04
CA GLY A 61 20.78 -5.50 -11.41
C GLY A 61 22.30 -5.53 -11.47
N ASP A 62 22.83 -5.76 -12.68
CA ASP A 62 24.26 -5.86 -12.90
C ASP A 62 24.91 -4.50 -13.19
N GLN A 63 24.11 -3.47 -13.53
CA GLN A 63 24.64 -2.11 -13.75
C GLN A 63 25.09 -1.48 -12.43
N PRO A 64 26.19 -0.71 -12.39
CA PRO A 64 26.62 -0.01 -11.19
C PRO A 64 25.53 0.90 -10.60
N MET A 65 24.77 1.59 -11.45
CA MET A 65 23.70 2.51 -11.05
C MET A 65 22.48 1.81 -10.45
N ASP A 66 22.31 0.51 -10.68
CA ASP A 66 21.26 -0.28 -10.05
C ASP A 66 21.53 -0.50 -8.55
N LYS A 67 22.78 -0.35 -8.11
CA LYS A 67 23.20 -0.55 -6.72
C LYS A 67 23.19 0.74 -5.90
N VAL A 68 23.19 1.89 -6.57
CA VAL A 68 23.06 3.20 -5.93
C VAL A 68 21.69 3.29 -5.27
N GLY A 69 21.58 3.99 -4.15
CA GLY A 69 20.33 4.11 -3.42
C GLY A 69 20.06 3.01 -2.40
N PHE A 70 20.86 1.94 -2.37
CA PHE A 70 20.89 0.98 -1.25
C PHE A 70 21.98 1.37 -0.24
N PHE A 71 21.85 0.95 1.03
CA PHE A 71 22.83 1.28 2.05
C PHE A 71 24.15 0.54 1.81
N ASP A 72 25.25 1.29 1.71
CA ASP A 72 26.60 0.74 1.56
C ASP A 72 27.39 0.88 2.89
N PRO A 73 27.58 -0.19 3.66
CA PRO A 73 28.32 -0.10 4.93
C PRO A 73 29.80 0.26 4.78
N SER A 74 30.34 0.25 3.56
CA SER A 74 31.72 0.66 3.27
C SER A 74 31.86 2.13 2.90
N PHE A 75 30.76 2.82 2.61
CA PHE A 75 30.75 4.24 2.26
C PHE A 75 30.84 5.12 3.51
N ASP A 76 31.70 6.15 3.48
CA ASP A 76 31.86 7.11 4.59
C ASP A 76 30.78 8.20 4.55
N TYR A 77 29.57 7.85 5.03
CA TYR A 77 28.47 8.81 5.16
C TYR A 77 28.80 9.94 6.14
N ALA A 78 29.57 9.66 7.20
CA ALA A 78 29.87 10.61 8.27
C ALA A 78 30.84 11.72 7.82
N GLY A 79 31.77 11.41 6.91
CA GLY A 79 32.67 12.37 6.29
C GLY A 79 31.99 13.33 5.29
N GLY A 80 30.78 12.99 4.83
CA GLY A 80 29.98 13.78 3.89
C GLY A 80 29.23 14.96 4.51
N LYS A 81 28.49 15.68 3.66
CA LYS A 81 27.57 16.74 4.10
C LYS A 81 26.40 16.12 4.89
N LYS A 82 26.07 16.69 6.05
CA LYS A 82 24.84 16.36 6.77
C LYS A 82 23.63 16.99 6.07
N PHE A 83 22.68 16.18 5.63
CA PHE A 83 21.47 16.64 4.94
C PHE A 83 20.28 16.70 5.89
N LYS A 84 19.36 17.66 5.69
CA LYS A 84 18.07 17.72 6.38
C LYS A 84 16.98 17.12 5.51
N VAL A 85 16.21 16.17 6.05
CA VAL A 85 15.11 15.51 5.32
C VAL A 85 13.82 15.62 6.10
N GLN A 86 12.71 15.89 5.39
CA GLN A 86 11.36 15.92 5.95
C GLN A 86 10.48 14.87 5.28
N TYR A 87 9.77 14.09 6.09
CA TYR A 87 8.69 13.21 5.60
C TYR A 87 7.32 13.89 5.74
N MET A 88 6.56 13.97 4.65
CA MET A 88 5.22 14.57 4.63
C MET A 88 4.20 13.60 4.03
N VAL A 89 3.05 13.46 4.71
CA VAL A 89 1.92 12.64 4.27
C VAL A 89 0.63 13.46 4.22
N SER A 90 -0.32 13.07 3.38
CA SER A 90 -1.67 13.64 3.37
C SER A 90 -2.40 13.32 4.69
N VAL A 91 -2.43 12.04 5.06
CA VAL A 91 -3.04 11.51 6.29
C VAL A 91 -2.07 10.56 6.97
N THR A 92 -2.17 10.43 8.30
CA THR A 92 -1.35 9.46 9.05
C THR A 92 -2.13 8.19 9.37
N SER A 93 -1.42 7.09 9.57
CA SER A 93 -1.91 5.78 9.97
C SER A 93 -0.78 4.99 10.63
N PRO A 94 -1.07 3.85 11.29
CA PRO A 94 -0.05 2.93 11.80
C PRO A 94 1.08 2.60 10.82
N LEU A 95 0.74 2.48 9.54
CA LEU A 95 1.68 2.22 8.45
C LEU A 95 2.68 3.37 8.29
N TYR A 96 2.18 4.61 8.22
CA TYR A 96 3.02 5.81 8.07
C TYR A 96 3.92 6.05 9.28
N ASP A 97 3.46 5.73 10.49
CA ASP A 97 4.29 5.78 11.70
C ASP A 97 5.47 4.80 11.59
N GLN A 98 5.21 3.57 11.13
CA GLN A 98 6.25 2.55 10.96
C GLN A 98 7.24 2.90 9.83
N PHE A 99 6.76 3.50 8.75
CA PHE A 99 7.64 4.09 7.73
C PHE A 99 8.51 5.20 8.29
N SER A 100 7.94 6.08 9.10
CA SER A 100 8.71 7.15 9.74
C SER A 100 9.82 6.58 10.65
N SER A 101 9.55 5.51 11.39
CA SER A 101 10.59 4.81 12.16
C SER A 101 11.68 4.22 11.26
N ALA A 102 11.31 3.54 10.18
CA ALA A 102 12.26 2.96 9.22
C ALA A 102 13.11 4.03 8.52
N PHE A 103 12.51 5.15 8.12
CA PHE A 103 13.25 6.30 7.57
C PHE A 103 14.20 6.91 8.59
N ALA A 104 13.77 7.11 9.84
CA ALA A 104 14.63 7.61 10.91
C ALA A 104 15.83 6.69 11.15
N PHE A 105 15.61 5.38 11.14
CA PHE A 105 16.68 4.38 11.28
C PHE A 105 17.73 4.51 10.18
N TRP A 106 17.32 4.47 8.91
CA TRP A 106 18.24 4.58 7.78
C TRP A 106 18.89 5.96 7.69
N ALA A 107 18.17 7.03 8.03
CA ALA A 107 18.72 8.38 8.13
C ALA A 107 19.89 8.45 9.12
N GLY A 108 19.75 7.79 10.27
CA GLY A 108 20.80 7.69 11.28
C GLY A 108 22.08 7.04 10.75
N LYS A 109 21.98 6.12 9.78
CA LYS A 109 23.12 5.48 9.14
C LYS A 109 23.75 6.31 8.02
N MET A 110 22.97 7.18 7.36
CA MET A 110 23.38 7.93 6.18
C MET A 110 23.73 9.40 6.46
N ASN A 111 24.02 9.77 7.71
CA ASN A 111 24.33 11.15 8.12
C ASN A 111 23.22 12.15 7.70
N ILE A 112 21.96 11.75 7.87
CA ILE A 112 20.78 12.57 7.60
C ILE A 112 20.19 13.04 8.92
N ASP A 113 19.91 14.34 9.00
CA ASP A 113 19.07 14.98 10.02
C ASP A 113 17.59 14.82 9.62
N TYR A 114 16.97 13.74 10.10
CA TYR A 114 15.58 13.41 9.79
C TYR A 114 14.63 14.16 10.72
N SER A 115 13.70 14.90 10.13
CA SER A 115 12.55 15.45 10.85
C SER A 115 11.43 14.41 10.92
N PRO A 116 10.78 14.24 12.09
CA PRO A 116 9.64 13.34 12.22
C PRO A 116 8.54 13.64 11.21
N LEU A 117 7.73 12.61 10.93
CA LEU A 117 6.56 12.69 10.06
C LEU A 117 5.69 13.92 10.35
N TRP A 118 5.33 14.62 9.28
CA TRP A 118 4.33 15.68 9.30
C TRP A 118 3.13 15.26 8.44
N ALA A 119 1.91 15.46 8.94
CA ALA A 119 0.68 15.11 8.23
C ALA A 119 -0.20 16.34 7.97
N ALA A 120 -0.77 16.43 6.78
CA ALA A 120 -1.65 17.53 6.38
C ALA A 120 -3.08 17.40 6.92
N GLY A 121 -3.47 16.22 7.42
CA GLY A 121 -4.83 15.95 7.87
C GLY A 121 -5.85 15.85 6.73
N GLY A 122 -5.41 15.42 5.54
CA GLY A 122 -6.22 15.33 4.33
C GLY A 122 -6.39 16.66 3.58
N ASP A 123 -5.71 17.74 4.01
CA ASP A 123 -5.80 19.05 3.38
C ASP A 123 -4.65 19.27 2.38
N SER A 124 -4.97 19.18 1.09
CA SER A 124 -4.04 19.40 0.00
C SER A 124 -3.41 20.80 -0.01
N ASP A 125 -4.16 21.84 0.36
CA ASP A 125 -3.63 23.20 0.42
C ASP A 125 -2.65 23.34 1.60
N ALA A 126 -2.97 22.76 2.75
CA ALA A 126 -2.07 22.70 3.90
C ALA A 126 -0.78 21.95 3.55
N PHE A 127 -0.87 20.85 2.79
CA PHE A 127 0.29 20.10 2.31
C PHE A 127 1.20 20.98 1.45
N LEU A 128 0.65 21.63 0.41
CA LEU A 128 1.42 22.47 -0.51
C LEU A 128 2.04 23.70 0.17
N ASN A 129 1.32 24.31 1.12
CA ASN A 129 1.81 25.47 1.88
C ASN A 129 2.95 25.08 2.84
N ASN A 130 2.85 23.93 3.51
CA ASN A 130 3.91 23.46 4.40
C ASN A 130 5.13 22.95 3.64
N LEU A 131 4.96 22.34 2.46
CA LEU A 131 6.07 21.96 1.59
C LEU A 131 6.94 23.18 1.27
N GLN A 132 6.33 24.28 0.81
CA GLN A 132 7.03 25.54 0.57
C GLN A 132 7.66 26.13 1.84
N THR A 133 7.03 25.95 2.99
CA THR A 133 7.56 26.43 4.28
C THR A 133 8.81 25.66 4.68
N PHE A 134 8.81 24.33 4.57
CA PHE A 134 9.96 23.48 4.85
C PHE A 134 11.11 23.73 3.87
N ILE A 135 10.81 23.99 2.59
CA ILE A 135 11.81 24.44 1.60
C ILE A 135 12.50 25.72 2.10
N LYS A 136 11.72 26.73 2.53
CA LYS A 136 12.27 27.99 3.08
C LYS A 136 13.09 27.81 4.37
N GLN A 137 12.80 26.75 5.13
CA GLN A 137 13.56 26.38 6.34
C GLN A 137 14.86 25.63 6.03
N GLY A 138 15.16 25.37 4.76
CA GLY A 138 16.42 24.76 4.32
C GLY A 138 16.44 23.24 4.40
N VAL A 139 15.28 22.57 4.30
CA VAL A 139 15.21 21.12 4.05
C VAL A 139 15.90 20.82 2.71
N ASN A 140 16.74 19.79 2.69
CA ASN A 140 17.54 19.40 1.52
C ASN A 140 16.87 18.31 0.66
N GLY A 141 16.00 17.51 1.27
CA GLY A 141 15.31 16.44 0.59
C GLY A 141 13.95 16.15 1.22
N PHE A 142 12.99 15.71 0.40
CA PHE A 142 11.66 15.37 0.85
C PHE A 142 11.28 13.92 0.54
N LEU A 143 10.65 13.29 1.52
CA LEU A 143 9.89 12.06 1.36
C LEU A 143 8.41 12.48 1.32
N LEU A 144 7.67 12.13 0.27
CA LEU A 144 6.34 12.73 0.02
C LEU A 144 5.28 11.67 -0.31
N ASP A 145 4.18 11.68 0.45
CA ASP A 145 2.93 10.96 0.14
C ASP A 145 1.75 11.95 0.15
N PRO A 146 1.66 12.84 -0.85
CA PRO A 146 0.52 13.73 -1.00
C PRO A 146 -0.74 12.98 -1.43
N ASP A 147 -1.87 13.70 -1.50
CA ASP A 147 -3.00 13.21 -2.28
C ASP A 147 -2.56 12.98 -3.75
N PRO A 148 -2.93 11.85 -4.40
CA PRO A 148 -2.53 11.58 -5.78
C PRO A 148 -2.92 12.68 -6.77
N ALA A 149 -4.01 13.41 -6.53
CA ALA A 149 -4.49 14.47 -7.41
C ALA A 149 -3.57 15.70 -7.45
N ILE A 150 -2.61 15.83 -6.50
CA ILE A 150 -1.72 17.00 -6.41
C ILE A 150 -0.25 16.69 -6.73
N PHE A 151 0.08 15.48 -7.21
CA PHE A 151 1.47 15.11 -7.53
C PHE A 151 2.13 16.05 -8.54
N ASP A 152 1.42 16.43 -9.61
CA ASP A 152 1.92 17.38 -10.61
C ASP A 152 2.36 18.70 -9.93
N ARG A 153 1.52 19.23 -9.03
CA ARG A 153 1.81 20.48 -8.32
C ARG A 153 2.95 20.34 -7.32
N VAL A 154 3.05 19.20 -6.63
CA VAL A 154 4.17 18.88 -5.74
C VAL A 154 5.47 18.85 -6.52
N ALA A 155 5.51 18.15 -7.66
CA ALA A 155 6.68 18.02 -8.52
C ALA A 155 7.15 19.38 -9.07
N GLU A 156 6.22 20.25 -9.48
CA GLU A 156 6.53 21.64 -9.87
C GLU A 156 7.26 22.39 -8.75
N ILE A 157 6.71 22.39 -7.53
CA ILE A 157 7.26 23.16 -6.39
C ILE A 157 8.70 22.72 -6.05
N VAL A 158 8.94 21.40 -5.94
CA VAL A 158 10.26 20.88 -5.57
C VAL A 158 11.29 21.07 -6.70
N THR A 159 10.85 20.98 -7.95
CA THR A 159 11.71 21.22 -9.12
C THR A 159 12.10 22.69 -9.22
N GLU A 160 11.15 23.63 -9.11
CA GLU A 160 11.40 25.07 -9.10
C GLU A 160 12.35 25.48 -7.96
N ALA A 161 12.23 24.81 -6.80
CA ALA A 161 13.09 25.05 -5.65
C ALA A 161 14.45 24.34 -5.74
N ASN A 162 14.67 23.47 -6.74
CA ASN A 162 15.85 22.62 -6.87
C ASN A 162 16.14 21.80 -5.60
N VAL A 163 15.11 21.15 -5.05
CA VAL A 163 15.20 20.30 -3.86
C VAL A 163 14.93 18.85 -4.25
N ALA A 164 15.77 17.93 -3.76
CA ALA A 164 15.61 16.50 -4.04
C ALA A 164 14.34 15.95 -3.37
N TRP A 165 13.72 14.95 -3.98
CA TRP A 165 12.53 14.31 -3.40
C TRP A 165 12.34 12.89 -3.91
N MET A 166 11.56 12.12 -3.18
CA MET A 166 11.03 10.81 -3.57
C MET A 166 9.58 10.69 -3.12
N SER A 167 8.73 10.10 -3.95
CA SER A 167 7.46 9.54 -3.48
C SER A 167 7.70 8.26 -2.69
N CYS A 168 6.86 7.91 -1.72
CA CYS A 168 7.09 6.73 -0.88
C CYS A 168 6.13 5.58 -1.18
N MET A 169 4.83 5.78 -0.99
CA MET A 169 3.82 4.71 -1.07
C MET A 169 3.18 4.62 -2.44
N ALA A 170 2.86 5.77 -3.03
CA ALA A 170 2.24 5.86 -4.34
C ALA A 170 3.26 6.32 -5.39
N PRO A 171 3.20 5.80 -6.62
CA PRO A 171 3.99 6.35 -7.72
C PRO A 171 3.60 7.81 -7.92
N ALA A 172 4.60 8.69 -8.07
CA ALA A 172 4.37 10.06 -8.46
C ALA A 172 3.91 10.15 -9.92
N GLN A 173 2.62 9.92 -10.14
CA GLN A 173 1.97 9.96 -11.44
C GLN A 173 0.51 10.38 -11.23
N THR A 174 -0.03 11.16 -12.16
CA THR A 174 -1.45 11.52 -12.16
C THR A 174 -2.23 10.46 -12.95
N ASP A 175 -3.33 9.96 -12.38
CA ASP A 175 -4.29 9.03 -12.99
C ASP A 175 -3.74 7.67 -13.46
N GLY A 176 -2.56 7.24 -12.98
CA GLY A 176 -1.99 5.90 -13.23
C GLY A 176 -1.53 5.61 -14.66
N THR A 177 -1.93 6.45 -15.62
CA THR A 177 -1.72 6.30 -17.07
C THR A 177 -0.61 7.19 -17.61
N LYS A 178 -0.20 8.21 -16.84
CA LYS A 178 0.89 9.11 -17.21
C LYS A 178 2.24 8.52 -16.81
N PRO A 179 3.33 8.90 -17.51
CA PRO A 179 4.69 8.58 -17.08
C PRO A 179 4.95 9.05 -15.65
N LEU A 180 5.85 8.36 -14.97
CA LEU A 180 6.37 8.80 -13.67
C LEU A 180 6.95 10.23 -13.73
N LEU A 181 6.73 11.00 -12.65
CA LEU A 181 7.29 12.33 -12.42
C LEU A 181 8.64 12.28 -11.69
N ALA A 182 8.93 11.18 -11.01
CA ALA A 182 10.19 10.86 -10.34
C ALA A 182 10.34 9.32 -10.22
N PRO A 183 11.54 8.80 -9.89
CA PRO A 183 11.73 7.39 -9.59
C PRO A 183 10.78 6.90 -8.51
N TYR A 184 10.30 5.67 -8.67
CA TYR A 184 9.36 5.03 -7.75
C TYR A 184 9.94 3.72 -7.24
N VAL A 185 9.77 3.49 -5.94
CA VAL A 185 9.96 2.19 -5.31
C VAL A 185 8.58 1.69 -4.89
N GLY A 186 8.19 0.49 -5.30
CA GLY A 186 6.92 -0.07 -4.88
C GLY A 186 6.66 -1.46 -5.44
N PHE A 187 5.46 -1.65 -5.99
CA PHE A 187 4.96 -2.99 -6.30
C PHE A 187 4.22 -3.07 -7.61
N ASP A 188 4.15 -4.28 -8.16
CA ASP A 188 3.17 -4.65 -9.18
C ASP A 188 1.82 -4.93 -8.49
N GLN A 189 0.89 -4.00 -8.65
CA GLN A 189 -0.40 -4.03 -7.96
C GLN A 189 -1.37 -5.05 -8.56
N VAL A 190 -1.28 -5.30 -9.87
CA VAL A 190 -2.05 -6.36 -10.54
C VAL A 190 -1.56 -7.70 -10.02
N TRP A 191 -0.25 -7.90 -9.96
CA TRP A 191 0.33 -9.12 -9.38
C TRP A 191 -0.10 -9.33 -7.93
N PHE A 192 -0.13 -8.29 -7.09
CA PHE A 192 -0.66 -8.40 -5.73
C PHE A 192 -2.13 -8.85 -5.69
N GLY A 193 -2.98 -8.28 -6.55
CA GLY A 193 -4.37 -8.73 -6.70
C GLY A 193 -4.47 -10.21 -7.02
N GLN A 194 -3.70 -10.66 -8.00
CA GLN A 194 -3.62 -12.06 -8.41
C GLN A 194 -3.16 -12.96 -7.24
N GLN A 195 -2.13 -12.55 -6.50
CA GLN A 195 -1.63 -13.29 -5.35
C GLN A 195 -2.68 -13.39 -4.23
N MET A 196 -3.38 -12.31 -3.90
CA MET A 196 -4.47 -12.33 -2.91
C MET A 196 -5.56 -13.34 -3.27
N ALA A 197 -6.05 -13.31 -4.52
CA ALA A 197 -7.04 -14.27 -4.97
C ALA A 197 -6.51 -15.71 -4.94
N LEU A 198 -5.27 -15.94 -5.36
CA LEU A 198 -4.64 -17.26 -5.30
C LEU A 198 -4.54 -17.79 -3.86
N LYS A 199 -4.17 -16.93 -2.90
CA LYS A 199 -4.07 -17.31 -1.48
C LYS A 199 -5.43 -17.64 -0.87
N LEU A 200 -6.47 -16.88 -1.21
CA LEU A 200 -7.84 -17.15 -0.77
C LEU A 200 -8.39 -18.44 -1.40
N ILE A 201 -8.09 -18.68 -2.68
CA ILE A 201 -8.45 -19.92 -3.37
C ILE A 201 -7.73 -21.12 -2.74
N ASP A 202 -6.45 -20.98 -2.41
CA ASP A 202 -5.71 -22.00 -1.66
C ASP A 202 -6.38 -22.27 -0.31
N TYR A 203 -6.65 -21.23 0.47
CA TYR A 203 -7.33 -21.33 1.76
C TYR A 203 -8.67 -22.07 1.67
N MET A 204 -9.56 -21.73 0.73
CA MET A 204 -10.82 -22.46 0.59
C MET A 204 -10.59 -23.92 0.23
N ASN A 205 -9.63 -24.23 -0.64
CA ASN A 205 -9.34 -25.61 -1.06
C ASN A 205 -8.69 -26.43 0.06
N THR A 206 -8.00 -25.79 1.01
CA THR A 206 -7.38 -26.47 2.15
C THR A 206 -8.33 -26.62 3.34
N THR A 207 -9.13 -25.60 3.61
CA THR A 207 -9.93 -25.46 4.84
C THR A 207 -11.39 -25.86 4.63
N TRP A 208 -11.97 -25.59 3.47
CA TRP A 208 -13.39 -25.77 3.15
C TRP A 208 -13.63 -26.86 2.11
N LYS A 209 -12.90 -27.97 2.22
CA LYS A 209 -12.93 -29.09 1.25
C LYS A 209 -14.30 -29.70 1.01
N ASP A 210 -15.15 -29.64 2.04
CA ASP A 210 -16.48 -30.26 2.05
C ASP A 210 -17.61 -29.24 1.84
N VAL A 211 -17.29 -27.95 1.65
CA VAL A 211 -18.25 -26.88 1.37
C VAL A 211 -18.53 -26.84 -0.14
N ASP A 212 -19.81 -26.75 -0.52
CA ASP A 212 -20.16 -26.58 -1.92
C ASP A 212 -19.68 -25.20 -2.40
N LYS A 213 -18.98 -25.16 -3.54
CA LYS A 213 -18.47 -23.91 -4.12
C LYS A 213 -19.58 -22.91 -4.43
N SER A 214 -20.82 -23.37 -4.65
CA SER A 214 -21.95 -22.45 -4.83
C SER A 214 -22.34 -21.69 -3.54
N GLU A 215 -21.88 -22.13 -2.38
CA GLU A 215 -22.09 -21.48 -1.09
C GLU A 215 -20.97 -20.49 -0.71
N ILE A 216 -19.92 -20.39 -1.54
CA ILE A 216 -18.76 -19.53 -1.28
C ILE A 216 -18.86 -18.26 -2.14
N GLY A 217 -18.83 -17.10 -1.48
CA GLY A 217 -18.73 -15.79 -2.11
C GLY A 217 -17.32 -15.22 -2.03
N TYR A 218 -16.96 -14.39 -3.02
CA TYR A 218 -15.72 -13.61 -3.03
C TYR A 218 -16.04 -12.12 -3.02
N ILE A 219 -15.43 -11.34 -2.13
CA ILE A 219 -15.50 -9.87 -2.14
C ILE A 219 -14.11 -9.28 -2.38
N ALA A 220 -13.97 -8.45 -3.40
CA ALA A 220 -12.85 -7.53 -3.54
C ALA A 220 -13.24 -6.16 -2.98
N VAL A 221 -12.59 -5.72 -1.90
CA VAL A 221 -12.77 -4.34 -1.38
C VAL A 221 -11.84 -3.41 -2.14
N ASP A 222 -12.44 -2.49 -2.88
CA ASP A 222 -11.76 -1.66 -3.87
C ASP A 222 -11.90 -0.16 -3.56
N TYR A 223 -11.03 0.64 -4.17
CA TYR A 223 -11.18 2.08 -4.28
C TYR A 223 -10.83 2.51 -5.71
N SER A 224 -11.85 2.51 -6.57
CA SER A 224 -11.71 2.72 -8.02
C SER A 224 -11.14 4.08 -8.41
N LEU A 225 -11.18 5.06 -7.50
CA LEU A 225 -10.60 6.39 -7.71
C LEU A 225 -9.06 6.42 -7.62
N ALA A 226 -8.42 5.38 -7.09
CA ALA A 226 -6.97 5.25 -7.08
C ALA A 226 -6.53 4.06 -7.94
N GLY A 227 -5.97 4.34 -9.12
CA GLY A 227 -5.59 3.29 -10.09
C GLY A 227 -4.72 2.18 -9.50
N THR A 228 -3.77 2.52 -8.62
CA THR A 228 -2.91 1.52 -7.96
C THR A 228 -3.65 0.59 -6.99
N LEU A 229 -4.76 1.04 -6.40
CA LEU A 229 -5.60 0.19 -5.55
C LEU A 229 -6.55 -0.63 -6.41
N HIS A 230 -7.13 -0.01 -7.43
CA HIS A 230 -8.01 -0.66 -8.41
C HIS A 230 -7.33 -1.81 -9.16
N ASP A 231 -6.04 -1.67 -9.50
CA ASP A 231 -5.25 -2.73 -10.12
C ASP A 231 -5.27 -4.05 -9.33
N ARG A 232 -5.42 -3.99 -8.00
CA ARG A 232 -5.51 -5.18 -7.13
C ARG A 232 -6.84 -5.91 -7.31
N GLU A 233 -7.93 -5.19 -7.49
CA GLU A 233 -9.25 -5.76 -7.78
C GLU A 233 -9.22 -6.47 -9.14
N ILE A 234 -8.71 -5.79 -10.18
CA ILE A 234 -8.57 -6.33 -11.53
C ILE A 234 -7.77 -7.64 -11.51
N GLY A 235 -6.63 -7.65 -10.80
CA GLY A 235 -5.80 -8.84 -10.67
C GLY A 235 -6.50 -10.00 -9.96
N ALA A 236 -7.27 -9.70 -8.91
CA ALA A 236 -8.03 -10.70 -8.18
C ALA A 236 -9.17 -11.31 -9.01
N GLU A 237 -9.93 -10.48 -9.71
CA GLU A 237 -11.04 -10.91 -10.57
C GLU A 237 -10.52 -11.79 -11.73
N GLN A 238 -9.37 -11.41 -12.33
CA GLN A 238 -8.73 -12.20 -13.38
C GLN A 238 -8.39 -13.62 -12.90
N VAL A 239 -7.73 -13.76 -11.74
CA VAL A 239 -7.41 -15.08 -11.18
C VAL A 239 -8.66 -15.88 -10.85
N TRP A 240 -9.69 -15.24 -10.29
CA TRP A 240 -10.94 -15.90 -9.95
C TRP A 240 -11.58 -16.55 -11.19
N LYS A 241 -11.65 -15.80 -12.30
CA LYS A 241 -12.13 -16.28 -13.60
C LYS A 241 -11.23 -17.37 -14.18
N ASP A 242 -9.91 -17.19 -14.16
CA ASP A 242 -8.94 -18.15 -14.71
C ASP A 242 -8.93 -19.50 -13.98
N LYS A 243 -9.30 -19.52 -12.70
CA LYS A 243 -9.49 -20.75 -11.92
C LYS A 243 -10.85 -21.42 -12.15
N GLY A 244 -11.67 -20.87 -13.06
CA GLY A 244 -12.95 -21.42 -13.46
C GLY A 244 -14.06 -21.23 -12.42
N ASN A 245 -13.88 -20.30 -11.48
CA ASN A 245 -14.94 -19.93 -10.55
C ASN A 245 -15.96 -19.03 -11.26
N SER A 246 -17.19 -19.01 -10.75
CA SER A 246 -18.28 -18.23 -11.36
C SER A 246 -18.02 -16.72 -11.23
N PRO A 247 -18.32 -15.90 -12.24
CA PRO A 247 -18.37 -14.45 -12.02
C PRO A 247 -19.55 -14.04 -11.11
N ASP A 248 -20.62 -14.86 -11.03
CA ASP A 248 -21.83 -14.53 -10.27
C ASP A 248 -21.63 -14.52 -8.74
N ASN A 249 -20.53 -15.10 -8.25
CA ASN A 249 -20.16 -15.10 -6.84
C ASN A 249 -18.91 -14.25 -6.55
N PHE A 250 -18.54 -13.35 -7.47
CA PHE A 250 -17.52 -12.34 -7.26
C PHE A 250 -18.17 -10.96 -7.15
N PHE A 251 -17.91 -10.28 -6.04
CA PHE A 251 -18.51 -8.99 -5.71
C PHE A 251 -17.42 -7.94 -5.49
N VAL A 252 -17.69 -6.71 -5.94
CA VAL A 252 -16.80 -5.57 -5.70
C VAL A 252 -17.45 -4.65 -4.67
N ALA A 253 -16.78 -4.51 -3.52
CA ALA A 253 -17.11 -3.55 -2.48
C ALA A 253 -16.32 -2.25 -2.72
N ASP A 254 -16.76 -1.43 -3.68
CA ASP A 254 -16.08 -0.17 -4.01
C ASP A 254 -16.38 0.93 -2.99
N THR A 255 -15.34 1.43 -2.34
CA THR A 255 -15.44 2.49 -1.33
C THR A 255 -15.35 3.91 -1.92
N ALA A 256 -15.38 4.09 -3.23
CA ALA A 256 -15.25 5.40 -3.90
C ALA A 256 -16.14 6.50 -3.32
N THR A 257 -17.36 6.16 -2.86
CA THR A 257 -18.35 7.13 -2.33
C THR A 257 -18.29 7.33 -0.82
N VAL A 258 -17.66 6.40 -0.09
CA VAL A 258 -17.61 6.39 1.39
C VAL A 258 -16.18 6.54 1.94
N GLY A 259 -15.19 6.62 1.04
CA GLY A 259 -13.78 6.77 1.34
C GLY A 259 -13.09 5.43 1.64
N PRO A 260 -11.80 5.28 1.30
CA PRO A 260 -11.02 4.07 1.53
C PRO A 260 -10.62 3.98 3.01
N THR A 261 -11.58 3.68 3.86
CA THR A 261 -11.43 3.68 5.32
C THR A 261 -12.00 2.41 5.91
N MET A 262 -11.71 2.14 7.19
CA MET A 262 -12.33 1.04 7.94
C MET A 262 -13.87 1.11 7.89
N ASP A 263 -14.45 2.29 8.14
CA ASP A 263 -15.91 2.48 8.12
C ASP A 263 -16.50 2.31 6.71
N GLY A 264 -15.80 2.80 5.68
CA GLY A 264 -16.19 2.66 4.28
C GLY A 264 -16.22 1.20 3.83
N ALA A 265 -15.17 0.44 4.17
CA ALA A 265 -15.11 -0.99 3.90
C ALA A 265 -16.17 -1.76 4.68
N ASN A 266 -16.36 -1.47 5.97
CA ASN A 266 -17.40 -2.12 6.79
C ASN A 266 -18.80 -1.90 6.17
N THR A 267 -19.10 -0.67 5.76
CA THR A 267 -20.39 -0.30 5.15
C THR A 267 -20.64 -1.08 3.86
N THR A 268 -19.67 -1.09 2.95
CA THR A 268 -19.81 -1.71 1.62
C THR A 268 -19.84 -3.23 1.69
N VAL A 269 -18.99 -3.84 2.53
CA VAL A 269 -18.98 -5.28 2.77
C VAL A 269 -20.29 -5.74 3.42
N THR A 270 -20.75 -5.08 4.48
CA THR A 270 -22.02 -5.43 5.16
C THR A 270 -23.21 -5.40 4.19
N ALA A 271 -23.22 -4.43 3.26
CA ALA A 271 -24.28 -4.32 2.26
C ALA A 271 -24.31 -5.54 1.33
N ILE A 272 -23.16 -6.02 0.86
CA ILE A 272 -23.06 -7.23 0.01
C ILE A 272 -23.48 -8.47 0.80
N LEU A 273 -22.91 -8.67 1.98
CA LEU A 273 -23.23 -9.83 2.83
C LEU A 273 -24.73 -9.92 3.15
N SER A 274 -25.39 -8.77 3.33
CA SER A 274 -26.85 -8.71 3.58
C SER A 274 -27.69 -8.97 2.33
N ALA A 275 -27.20 -8.56 1.15
CA ALA A 275 -27.87 -8.72 -0.13
C ALA A 275 -27.77 -10.15 -0.67
N GLU A 276 -26.72 -10.88 -0.27
CA GLU A 276 -26.36 -12.18 -0.82
C GLU A 276 -26.38 -13.31 0.24
N PRO A 277 -27.52 -13.55 0.93
CA PRO A 277 -27.61 -14.48 2.06
C PRO A 277 -27.46 -15.97 1.66
N GLN A 278 -27.41 -16.28 0.37
CA GLN A 278 -27.18 -17.63 -0.13
C GLN A 278 -25.73 -18.09 0.02
N TYR A 279 -24.77 -17.17 0.14
CA TYR A 279 -23.38 -17.52 0.41
C TYR A 279 -23.13 -17.54 1.92
N THR A 280 -22.67 -18.69 2.41
CA THR A 280 -22.42 -18.95 3.83
C THR A 280 -20.95 -18.79 4.19
N HIS A 281 -20.05 -18.81 3.20
CA HIS A 281 -18.61 -18.68 3.38
C HIS A 281 -18.05 -17.56 2.52
N TRP A 282 -17.10 -16.79 3.05
CA TRP A 282 -16.62 -15.57 2.39
C TRP A 282 -15.10 -15.47 2.29
N LEU A 283 -14.61 -15.32 1.07
CA LEU A 283 -13.25 -14.92 0.78
C LEU A 283 -13.22 -13.42 0.51
N ILE A 284 -12.36 -12.66 1.19
CA ILE A 284 -12.28 -11.22 1.00
C ILE A 284 -10.84 -10.78 0.74
N SER A 285 -10.58 -10.19 -0.42
CA SER A 285 -9.35 -9.44 -0.66
C SER A 285 -9.59 -7.95 -0.42
N ALA A 286 -8.95 -7.41 0.61
CA ALA A 286 -9.04 -5.99 0.91
C ALA A 286 -7.82 -5.24 0.36
N MET A 287 -8.04 -4.06 -0.20
CA MET A 287 -6.97 -3.24 -0.77
C MET A 287 -5.83 -2.97 0.22
N PHE A 288 -6.07 -2.68 1.49
CA PHE A 288 -5.01 -2.50 2.51
C PHE A 288 -5.59 -2.69 3.93
N ASP A 289 -4.74 -2.61 4.95
CA ASP A 289 -5.04 -2.86 6.38
C ASP A 289 -6.36 -2.28 6.89
N ASP A 290 -6.66 -0.99 6.66
CA ASP A 290 -7.89 -0.39 7.19
C ASP A 290 -9.14 -1.00 6.56
N ALA A 291 -9.09 -1.30 5.26
CA ALA A 291 -10.18 -1.99 4.58
C ALA A 291 -10.33 -3.45 5.07
N ALA A 292 -9.22 -4.11 5.37
CA ALA A 292 -9.23 -5.46 5.93
C ALA A 292 -9.88 -5.50 7.32
N MET A 293 -9.53 -4.55 8.20
CA MET A 293 -10.17 -4.38 9.51
C MET A 293 -11.67 -4.08 9.37
N GLY A 294 -12.06 -3.23 8.42
CA GLY A 294 -13.46 -2.91 8.15
C GLY A 294 -14.26 -4.14 7.70
N ALA A 295 -13.69 -4.93 6.78
CA ALA A 295 -14.27 -6.17 6.30
C ALA A 295 -14.39 -7.24 7.41
N ALA A 296 -13.34 -7.42 8.22
CA ALA A 296 -13.36 -8.35 9.35
C ALA A 296 -14.43 -7.95 10.39
N ALA A 297 -14.58 -6.66 10.68
CA ALA A 297 -15.63 -6.16 11.56
C ALA A 297 -17.04 -6.37 10.99
N ALA A 298 -17.22 -6.29 9.67
CA ALA A 298 -18.49 -6.58 9.01
C ALA A 298 -18.86 -8.07 9.16
N LEU A 299 -17.89 -8.96 8.92
CA LEU A 299 -18.04 -10.40 9.10
C LEU A 299 -18.40 -10.75 10.55
N ASP A 300 -17.73 -10.14 11.54
CA ASP A 300 -18.01 -10.36 12.96
C ASP A 300 -19.42 -9.94 13.35
N THR A 301 -19.86 -8.76 12.87
CA THR A 301 -21.22 -8.26 13.10
C THR A 301 -22.29 -9.21 12.56
N MET A 302 -21.97 -9.95 11.50
CA MET A 302 -22.86 -10.92 10.86
C MET A 302 -22.69 -12.35 11.38
N GLY A 303 -21.77 -12.58 12.32
CA GLY A 303 -21.49 -13.90 12.87
C GLY A 303 -20.79 -14.84 11.91
N LEU A 304 -20.05 -14.30 10.93
CA LEU A 304 -19.36 -15.03 9.85
C LEU A 304 -17.85 -15.14 10.07
N THR A 305 -17.33 -14.73 11.22
CA THR A 305 -15.88 -14.70 11.52
C THR A 305 -15.18 -16.05 11.28
N ASP A 306 -15.83 -17.16 11.65
CA ASP A 306 -15.26 -18.50 11.51
C ASP A 306 -15.43 -19.08 10.09
N ASP A 307 -16.39 -18.54 9.32
CA ASP A 307 -16.74 -18.97 7.96
C ASP A 307 -16.16 -18.01 6.91
N ALA A 308 -15.14 -17.23 7.26
CA ALA A 308 -14.53 -16.26 6.37
C ALA A 308 -13.01 -16.18 6.48
N CYS A 309 -12.40 -15.66 5.40
CA CYS A 309 -10.98 -15.35 5.34
C CYS A 309 -10.76 -14.03 4.60
N VAL A 310 -10.10 -13.09 5.28
CA VAL A 310 -9.67 -11.81 4.74
C VAL A 310 -8.15 -11.84 4.51
N VAL A 311 -7.73 -11.38 3.34
CA VAL A 311 -6.33 -11.13 2.95
C VAL A 311 -6.17 -9.66 2.56
N THR A 312 -4.97 -9.10 2.72
CA THR A 312 -4.67 -7.78 2.22
C THR A 312 -3.22 -7.62 1.76
N VAL A 313 -2.89 -6.46 1.17
CA VAL A 313 -1.52 -5.97 0.99
C VAL A 313 -1.18 -5.04 2.14
N GLY A 314 -0.08 -5.29 2.84
CA GLY A 314 0.27 -4.62 4.09
C GLY A 314 0.39 -5.63 5.22
N GLY A 315 -0.15 -5.32 6.39
CA GLY A 315 -0.11 -6.18 7.57
C GLY A 315 0.46 -5.52 8.83
N THR A 316 0.70 -4.21 8.81
CA THR A 316 1.16 -3.47 9.99
C THR A 316 0.14 -3.54 11.13
N SER A 317 -1.14 -3.35 10.80
CA SER A 317 -2.23 -3.46 11.76
C SER A 317 -2.48 -4.91 12.16
N LEU A 318 -2.26 -5.88 11.25
CA LEU A 318 -2.39 -7.30 11.54
C LEU A 318 -1.34 -7.78 12.55
N GLN A 319 -0.10 -7.34 12.38
CA GLN A 319 0.98 -7.56 13.35
C GLN A 319 0.59 -7.06 14.75
N ARG A 320 0.09 -5.83 14.85
CA ARG A 320 -0.36 -5.26 16.13
C ARG A 320 -1.54 -6.03 16.73
N GLN A 321 -2.44 -6.53 15.88
CA GLN A 321 -3.59 -7.33 16.29
C GLN A 321 -3.13 -8.67 16.90
N TRP A 322 -2.19 -9.37 16.26
CA TRP A 322 -1.63 -10.63 16.76
C TRP A 322 -0.78 -10.46 18.02
N ASP A 323 0.02 -9.39 18.11
CA ASP A 323 0.75 -9.06 19.34
C ASP A 323 -0.19 -8.80 20.53
N ALA A 324 -1.38 -8.25 20.26
CA ALA A 324 -2.42 -8.06 21.26
C ALA A 324 -3.17 -9.36 21.61
N GLY A 325 -2.87 -10.49 20.95
CA GLY A 325 -3.51 -11.78 21.16
C GLY A 325 -4.88 -11.92 20.49
N ASN A 326 -5.21 -11.05 19.54
CA ASN A 326 -6.49 -11.06 18.84
C ASN A 326 -6.34 -11.78 17.49
N GLN A 327 -7.28 -12.66 17.14
CA GLN A 327 -7.38 -13.25 15.80
C GLN A 327 -8.85 -13.25 15.39
N ASP A 328 -9.14 -12.71 14.21
CA ASP A 328 -10.47 -12.67 13.60
C ASP A 328 -10.37 -13.21 12.16
N ALA A 329 -11.34 -12.88 11.30
CA ALA A 329 -11.33 -13.31 9.91
C ALA A 329 -10.13 -12.80 9.09
N TRP A 330 -9.37 -11.79 9.55
CA TRP A 330 -8.14 -11.35 8.89
C TRP A 330 -6.97 -12.31 9.20
N ARG A 331 -6.69 -13.20 8.24
CA ARG A 331 -5.74 -14.32 8.42
C ARG A 331 -4.39 -14.12 7.75
N PHE A 332 -4.34 -13.32 6.68
CA PHE A 332 -3.16 -13.21 5.82
C PHE A 332 -2.88 -11.78 5.40
N ALA A 333 -1.61 -11.48 5.18
CA ALA A 333 -1.21 -10.28 4.45
C ALA A 333 -0.03 -10.57 3.51
N MET A 334 -0.06 -10.00 2.31
CA MET A 334 1.11 -9.88 1.47
C MET A 334 1.93 -8.69 1.98
N PHE A 335 3.08 -8.96 2.59
CA PHE A 335 3.81 -8.01 3.42
C PHE A 335 5.23 -7.78 2.92
N THR A 336 5.66 -6.53 2.99
CA THR A 336 7.07 -6.11 2.85
C THR A 336 7.42 -5.33 4.11
N PRO A 337 8.43 -5.75 4.90
CA PRO A 337 8.83 -5.00 6.09
C PRO A 337 9.25 -3.57 5.72
N GLN A 338 8.80 -2.57 6.50
CA GLN A 338 9.04 -1.16 6.20
C GLN A 338 10.53 -0.81 6.23
N THR A 339 11.34 -1.52 7.01
CA THR A 339 12.81 -1.39 6.99
C THR A 339 13.39 -1.76 5.63
N ILE A 340 12.86 -2.79 4.96
CA ILE A 340 13.25 -3.18 3.60
C ILE A 340 12.73 -2.17 2.57
N TYR A 341 11.48 -1.72 2.71
CA TYR A 341 10.86 -0.77 1.79
C TYR A 341 11.55 0.60 1.84
N ALA A 342 11.78 1.14 3.04
CA ALA A 342 12.33 2.46 3.23
C ALA A 342 13.78 2.61 2.74
N GLU A 343 14.58 1.53 2.75
CA GLU A 343 16.01 1.54 2.40
C GLU A 343 16.27 2.19 1.02
N PRO A 344 15.76 1.65 -0.10
CA PRO A 344 16.01 2.22 -1.41
C PRO A 344 15.43 3.63 -1.60
N ILE A 345 14.33 3.96 -0.93
CA ILE A 345 13.69 5.30 -1.05
C ILE A 345 14.61 6.37 -0.45
N ILE A 346 14.99 6.21 0.82
CA ILE A 346 15.80 7.23 1.50
C ILE A 346 17.26 7.22 1.03
N GLY A 347 17.77 6.06 0.60
CA GLY A 347 19.08 5.98 -0.02
C GLY A 347 19.11 6.64 -1.41
N ALA A 348 18.07 6.49 -2.25
CA ALA A 348 17.96 7.24 -3.50
C ALA A 348 17.90 8.75 -3.24
N LEU A 349 17.11 9.18 -2.26
CA LEU A 349 17.06 10.59 -1.85
C LEU A 349 18.44 11.11 -1.41
N TYR A 350 19.20 10.32 -0.65
CA TYR A 350 20.58 10.65 -0.29
C TYR A 350 21.46 10.78 -1.54
N ALA A 351 21.36 9.85 -2.49
CA ALA A 351 22.16 9.85 -3.71
C ALA A 351 21.91 11.10 -4.55
N PHE A 352 20.66 11.58 -4.63
CA PHE A 352 20.31 12.84 -5.29
C PHE A 352 20.91 14.06 -4.56
N MET A 353 20.75 14.13 -3.24
CA MET A 353 21.24 15.26 -2.44
C MET A 353 22.77 15.36 -2.42
N SER A 354 23.46 14.21 -2.47
CA SER A 354 24.93 14.12 -2.49
C SER A 354 25.54 14.26 -3.88
N GLY A 355 24.73 14.19 -4.94
CA GLY A 355 25.19 14.23 -6.33
C GLY A 355 25.85 12.94 -6.80
N GLN A 356 25.58 11.80 -6.14
CA GLN A 356 26.02 10.48 -6.62
C GLN A 356 25.31 10.08 -7.92
N THR A 357 24.07 10.56 -8.12
CA THR A 357 23.24 10.29 -9.29
C THR A 357 22.18 11.38 -9.45
N THR A 358 21.55 11.43 -10.62
CA THR A 358 20.29 12.14 -10.82
C THR A 358 19.09 11.18 -10.74
N PRO A 359 17.85 11.71 -10.60
CA PRO A 359 16.64 10.90 -10.71
C PRO A 359 16.51 10.15 -12.05
N GLU A 360 16.96 10.73 -13.16
CA GLU A 360 16.92 10.09 -14.49
C GLU A 360 17.92 8.94 -14.67
N GLU A 361 19.01 8.93 -13.90
CA GLU A 361 20.13 7.99 -14.08
C GLU A 361 20.11 6.81 -13.11
N ILE A 362 19.35 6.92 -12.01
CA ILE A 362 19.30 5.87 -10.98
C ILE A 362 18.53 4.66 -11.47
N TRP A 363 19.01 3.45 -11.14
CA TRP A 363 18.35 2.18 -11.45
C TRP A 363 17.92 2.01 -12.92
N PRO A 364 18.83 2.18 -13.90
CA PRO A 364 18.48 2.16 -15.31
C PRO A 364 17.85 0.84 -15.77
N SER A 365 18.19 -0.28 -15.12
CA SER A 365 17.58 -1.58 -15.47
C SER A 365 16.14 -1.72 -14.96
N TRP A 366 15.68 -0.79 -14.11
CA TRP A 366 14.34 -0.75 -13.55
C TRP A 366 13.40 0.20 -14.31
N VAL A 367 13.78 0.68 -15.48
CA VAL A 367 12.88 1.47 -16.34
C VAL A 367 11.96 0.51 -17.08
N ASP A 368 10.65 0.64 -16.83
CA ASP A 368 9.64 -0.15 -17.53
C ASP A 368 9.45 0.37 -18.96
N HIS A 369 10.21 -0.19 -19.92
CA HIS A 369 10.16 0.20 -21.33
C HIS A 369 8.84 -0.17 -22.03
N SER A 370 8.00 -1.01 -21.41
CA SER A 370 6.64 -1.25 -21.91
C SER A 370 5.73 -0.04 -21.66
N LYS A 371 6.12 0.83 -20.72
CA LYS A 371 5.49 2.11 -20.42
C LYS A 371 6.27 3.26 -21.07
N THR A 372 5.65 4.42 -21.14
CA THR A 372 6.29 5.67 -21.59
C THR A 372 7.15 6.31 -20.49
N ASP A 373 7.60 5.52 -19.52
CA ASP A 373 8.37 5.98 -18.37
C ASP A 373 9.80 6.35 -18.77
N LYS A 374 10.29 7.43 -18.14
CA LYS A 374 11.71 7.83 -18.19
C LYS A 374 12.45 7.58 -16.89
N TYR A 375 11.72 7.26 -15.82
CA TYR A 375 12.28 7.00 -14.49
C TYR A 375 12.12 5.55 -14.11
N ALA A 376 13.00 5.09 -13.23
CA ALA A 376 12.96 3.75 -12.70
C ALA A 376 11.70 3.50 -11.85
N ARG A 377 11.22 2.26 -11.94
CA ARG A 377 10.13 1.67 -11.16
C ARG A 377 10.68 0.43 -10.45
N LEU A 378 11.42 0.66 -9.36
CA LEU A 378 12.04 -0.42 -8.60
C LEU A 378 10.98 -1.19 -7.81
N LEU A 379 10.88 -2.50 -8.03
CA LEU A 379 9.92 -3.33 -7.31
C LEU A 379 10.56 -3.97 -6.07
N LEU A 380 9.78 -4.11 -5.00
CA LEU A 380 10.22 -4.68 -3.74
C LEU A 380 9.69 -6.10 -3.49
N PRO A 381 10.49 -6.95 -2.81
CA PRO A 381 10.04 -8.27 -2.45
C PRO A 381 8.91 -8.22 -1.41
N SER A 382 7.99 -9.17 -1.53
CA SER A 382 6.88 -9.35 -0.60
C SER A 382 6.70 -10.81 -0.23
N TYR A 383 6.15 -11.06 0.94
CA TYR A 383 6.00 -12.38 1.52
C TYR A 383 4.62 -12.55 2.10
N TRP A 384 4.13 -13.79 2.07
CA TRP A 384 2.95 -14.15 2.83
C TRP A 384 3.26 -14.11 4.32
N MET A 385 2.59 -13.21 5.02
CA MET A 385 2.57 -13.12 6.46
C MET A 385 1.31 -13.78 7.00
N ASP A 386 1.50 -14.68 7.96
CA ASP A 386 0.45 -15.37 8.72
C ASP A 386 0.81 -15.37 10.21
N HIS A 387 -0.13 -15.86 11.05
CA HIS A 387 0.06 -15.88 12.49
C HIS A 387 1.26 -16.74 12.94
N ASP A 388 1.67 -17.73 12.15
CA ASP A 388 2.75 -18.65 12.53
C ASP A 388 4.13 -18.09 12.17
N ASN A 389 4.21 -17.21 11.17
CA ASN A 389 5.47 -16.72 10.62
C ASN A 389 5.78 -15.24 10.88
N TYR A 390 4.80 -14.42 11.30
CA TYR A 390 4.95 -12.96 11.31
C TYR A 390 6.13 -12.49 12.15
N GLN A 391 6.31 -13.04 13.35
CA GLN A 391 7.42 -12.65 14.24
C GLN A 391 8.77 -12.90 13.58
N LYS A 392 8.96 -14.06 12.96
CA LYS A 392 10.20 -14.41 12.25
C LYS A 392 10.43 -13.50 11.05
N LEU A 393 9.39 -13.17 10.30
CA LEU A 393 9.50 -12.31 9.12
C LEU A 393 9.90 -10.87 9.51
N LEU A 394 9.28 -10.33 10.55
CA LEU A 394 9.55 -8.98 11.06
C LEU A 394 10.94 -8.91 11.70
N GLU A 395 11.29 -9.88 12.54
CA GLU A 395 12.61 -9.96 13.18
C GLU A 395 13.73 -10.18 12.16
N TRP A 396 13.48 -10.93 11.08
CA TRP A 396 14.43 -11.03 9.99
C TRP A 396 14.78 -9.65 9.40
N SER A 397 13.79 -8.77 9.28
CA SER A 397 14.04 -7.42 8.76
C SER A 397 14.98 -6.63 9.68
N ASP A 398 14.88 -6.85 10.99
CA ASP A 398 15.80 -6.29 11.98
C ASP A 398 17.20 -6.87 11.89
N VAL A 399 17.32 -8.19 11.77
CA VAL A 399 18.61 -8.87 11.55
C VAL A 399 19.26 -8.39 10.25
N TYR A 400 18.49 -8.23 9.18
CA TYR A 400 18.97 -7.72 7.89
C TYR A 400 19.50 -6.30 8.02
N ALA A 401 18.66 -5.41 8.57
CA ALA A 401 18.95 -4.00 8.66
C ALA A 401 19.97 -3.69 9.77
N GLY A 402 20.11 -4.55 10.77
CA GLY A 402 20.78 -4.25 12.03
C GLY A 402 20.00 -3.22 12.85
N SER A 403 18.67 -3.34 12.87
CA SER A 403 17.75 -2.56 13.71
C SER A 403 17.29 -3.39 14.92
N SER A 404 16.39 -2.81 15.71
CA SER A 404 15.74 -3.43 16.87
C SER A 404 14.32 -2.85 17.02
N GLU A 405 13.62 -2.73 15.90
CA GLU A 405 12.26 -2.19 15.82
C GLU A 405 11.25 -3.21 16.37
N TYR A 406 11.43 -4.47 15.97
CA TYR A 406 10.64 -5.61 16.36
C TYR A 406 11.36 -6.31 17.51
N ASN A 407 10.65 -6.56 18.61
CA ASN A 407 11.21 -7.15 19.82
C ASN A 407 10.84 -8.64 19.88
N TYR A 408 11.13 -9.39 18.82
CA TYR A 408 10.91 -10.83 18.75
C TYR A 408 12.24 -11.59 18.90
N ASP A 409 12.19 -12.92 18.83
CA ASP A 409 13.39 -13.75 19.00
C ASP A 409 14.21 -13.84 17.71
N ALA A 410 15.37 -13.18 17.70
CA ALA A 410 16.33 -13.24 16.60
C ALA A 410 17.10 -14.58 16.51
N ALA A 411 16.98 -15.47 17.50
CA ALA A 411 17.78 -16.68 17.56
C ALA A 411 17.60 -17.57 16.33
N GLY A 412 18.70 -17.82 15.62
CA GLY A 412 18.72 -18.69 14.44
C GLY A 412 18.16 -18.04 13.16
N ILE A 413 17.82 -16.75 13.18
CA ILE A 413 17.44 -16.02 11.97
C ILE A 413 18.71 -15.53 11.27
N ALA A 414 18.95 -16.05 10.06
CA ALA A 414 20.06 -15.62 9.22
C ALA A 414 19.68 -14.37 8.42
N LYS A 415 20.66 -13.51 8.12
CA LYS A 415 20.45 -12.29 7.32
C LYS A 415 19.90 -12.58 5.92
N ASP A 416 20.21 -13.75 5.37
CA ASP A 416 19.75 -14.24 4.07
C ASP A 416 18.53 -15.19 4.16
N ALA A 417 17.86 -15.26 5.31
CA ALA A 417 16.68 -16.11 5.51
C ALA A 417 15.52 -15.72 4.58
N PHE A 418 15.42 -14.45 4.23
CA PHE A 418 14.57 -13.94 3.15
C PHE A 418 15.39 -12.99 2.27
N ASN A 419 14.81 -12.63 1.13
CA ASN A 419 15.46 -11.82 0.13
C ASN A 419 15.04 -10.35 0.22
N ALA A 420 15.94 -9.43 0.56
CA ALA A 420 15.61 -8.00 0.65
C ALA A 420 15.46 -7.29 -0.71
N ARG A 421 15.61 -7.99 -1.84
CA ARG A 421 15.60 -7.43 -3.20
C ARG A 421 14.73 -8.26 -4.14
N MET A 422 14.23 -7.66 -5.20
CA MET A 422 13.54 -8.39 -6.27
C MET A 422 14.48 -8.52 -7.47
N ASP A 423 14.35 -9.60 -8.25
CA ASP A 423 14.96 -9.69 -9.57
C ASP A 423 14.23 -8.76 -10.56
N ILE A 424 14.96 -8.15 -11.49
CA ILE A 424 14.36 -7.27 -12.50
C ILE A 424 13.37 -8.08 -13.34
N PRO A 425 12.10 -7.64 -13.51
CA PRO A 425 11.15 -8.33 -14.36
C PRO A 425 11.63 -8.43 -15.80
N ASP A 426 11.42 -9.58 -16.45
CA ASP A 426 11.76 -9.76 -17.88
C ASP A 426 11.08 -8.72 -18.78
N SER A 427 9.90 -8.21 -18.38
CA SER A 427 9.18 -7.15 -19.11
C SER A 427 9.92 -5.81 -19.16
N TYR A 428 10.96 -5.63 -18.33
CA TYR A 428 11.78 -4.41 -18.29
C TYR A 428 13.01 -4.55 -19.19
N ALA A 429 13.28 -5.75 -19.74
CA ALA A 429 14.32 -5.92 -20.74
C ALA A 429 13.90 -5.24 -22.05
N GLY A 430 14.61 -4.15 -22.40
CA GLY A 430 14.37 -3.36 -23.62
C GLY A 430 14.78 -4.04 -24.91
#